data_AF-A0A7S0GTK8-F1
#
_entry.id   AF-A0A7S0GTK8-F1
#
_cell.length_a   1.000
_cell.length_b   1.000
_cell.length_c   1.000
_cell.angle_alpha   90.00
_cell.angle_beta   90.00
_cell.angle_gamma   90.00
#
_symmetry.space_group_name_H-M   'P 1'
#
loop_
_entity.id
_entity.type
_entity.pdbx_description
1 polymer ?
#
loop_
_entity_poly.entity_id
_entity_poly.type
_entity_poly.pdbx_seq_one_letter_code
_entity_poly.pdbx_strand_id
1 'polypeptide(L)'
;VHSRDVVQMLIERKVNDSDQFDWQCQMRYYWDKDNRDSIVRIMESTFHNSFEYIGNTGRLVITPLTDRCYITLSQALTLNMGGAPAGPAGTGKTETVKDLGRGIGIPVYVFNCSEQMNVESMSAIYKGLSQVGAWGCFDEFNRIRIEVLSVVATQVTCVLNALKIRASEFDMMGDQLKLVPTVGMFITMNPGYAGRTELP
;
A
#
# COMPACT_ATOMS: atom_id res chain seq x y z
N VAL A 1 4.77 23.14 0.35
CA VAL A 1 3.66 23.48 -0.57
C VAL A 1 2.38 22.81 -0.10
N HIS A 2 2.27 21.48 -0.15
CA HIS A 2 1.09 20.75 0.31
C HIS A 2 0.56 21.20 1.69
N SER A 3 1.39 21.25 2.74
CA SER A 3 0.93 21.69 4.08
C SER A 3 0.35 23.11 4.12
N ARG A 4 0.87 24.03 3.29
CA ARG A 4 0.30 25.38 3.16
C ARG A 4 -1.09 25.29 2.53
N ASP A 5 -1.24 24.48 1.49
CA ASP A 5 -2.51 24.32 0.77
C ASP A 5 -3.57 23.66 1.66
N VAL A 6 -3.18 22.70 2.51
CA VAL A 6 -4.03 22.12 3.55
C VAL A 6 -4.46 23.17 4.57
N VAL A 7 -3.54 23.97 5.11
CA VAL A 7 -3.88 25.04 6.07
C VAL A 7 -4.84 26.05 5.46
N GLN A 8 -4.60 26.47 4.21
CA GLN A 8 -5.47 27.38 3.49
C GLN A 8 -6.89 26.80 3.35
N MET A 9 -7.00 25.54 2.93
CA MET A 9 -8.27 24.82 2.82
C MET A 9 -9.01 24.76 4.17
N LEU A 10 -8.31 24.45 5.27
CA LEU A 10 -8.93 24.38 6.60
C LEU A 10 -9.50 25.74 7.04
N ILE A 11 -8.78 26.84 6.74
CA ILE A 11 -9.25 28.21 7.01
C ILE A 11 -10.50 28.52 6.19
N GLU A 12 -10.47 28.25 4.89
CA GLU A 12 -11.60 28.51 3.97
C GLU A 12 -12.85 27.73 4.36
N ARG A 13 -12.68 26.47 4.80
CA ARG A 13 -13.77 25.61 5.26
C ARG A 13 -14.18 25.86 6.72
N LYS A 14 -13.48 26.76 7.42
CA LYS A 14 -13.72 27.11 8.84
C LYS A 14 -13.68 25.88 9.75
N VAL A 15 -12.73 24.99 9.51
CA VAL A 15 -12.55 23.78 10.31
C VAL A 15 -12.07 24.16 11.71
N ASN A 16 -12.85 23.81 12.72
CA ASN A 16 -12.63 24.23 14.10
C ASN A 16 -12.53 23.07 15.10
N ASP A 17 -12.65 21.84 14.61
CA ASP A 17 -12.62 20.62 15.41
C ASP A 17 -11.74 19.57 14.72
N SER A 18 -10.96 18.83 15.51
CA SER A 18 -10.18 17.71 15.01
C SER A 18 -11.06 16.58 14.49
N ASP A 19 -12.31 16.44 14.93
CA ASP A 19 -13.16 15.33 14.49
C ASP A 19 -13.79 15.57 13.10
N GLN A 20 -13.61 16.76 12.53
CA GLN A 20 -14.11 17.06 11.19
C GLN A 20 -13.34 16.34 10.09
N PHE A 21 -14.06 15.90 9.07
CA PHE A 21 -13.54 15.14 7.94
C PHE A 21 -12.33 15.81 7.29
N ASP A 22 -12.36 17.12 7.10
CA ASP A 22 -11.28 17.88 6.44
C ASP A 22 -9.94 17.80 7.17
N TRP A 23 -9.95 17.60 8.49
CA TRP A 23 -8.74 17.31 9.28
C TRP A 23 -8.44 15.81 9.32
N GLN A 24 -9.47 14.98 9.51
CA GLN A 24 -9.33 13.53 9.62
C GLN A 24 -8.77 12.89 8.34
N CYS A 25 -9.10 13.43 7.18
CA CYS A 25 -8.68 12.92 5.88
C CYS A 25 -7.20 13.17 5.56
N GLN A 26 -6.51 14.01 6.35
CA GLN A 26 -5.09 14.29 6.21
C GLN A 26 -4.25 13.19 6.87
N MET A 27 -3.09 12.89 6.29
CA MET A 27 -2.07 12.07 6.94
C MET A 27 -1.39 12.87 8.06
N ARG A 28 -1.53 12.40 9.30
CA ARG A 28 -1.13 13.12 10.52
C ARG A 28 -0.14 12.28 11.32
N TYR A 29 0.85 12.95 11.89
CA TYR A 29 1.94 12.33 12.63
C TYR A 29 1.85 12.72 14.10
N TYR A 30 1.90 11.72 14.97
CA TYR A 30 1.85 11.90 16.41
C TYR A 30 3.04 11.19 17.04
N TRP A 31 3.63 11.82 18.05
CA TRP A 31 4.65 11.18 18.87
C TRP A 31 4.02 10.66 20.15
N ASP A 32 4.00 9.34 20.32
CA ASP A 32 3.59 8.69 21.54
C ASP A 32 4.78 8.69 22.52
N LYS A 33 4.68 9.52 23.56
CA LYS A 33 5.75 9.67 24.56
C LYS A 33 5.91 8.43 25.44
N ASP A 34 4.83 7.70 25.68
CA ASP A 34 4.82 6.58 26.61
C ASP A 34 5.47 5.36 25.95
N ASN A 35 5.10 5.09 24.69
CA ASN A 35 5.68 3.99 23.91
C ASN A 35 6.97 4.38 23.16
N ARG A 36 7.34 5.67 23.17
CA ARG A 36 8.47 6.23 22.40
C ARG A 36 8.40 5.88 20.92
N ASP A 37 7.20 5.99 20.36
CA ASP A 37 6.89 5.56 19.02
C ASP A 37 6.24 6.69 18.21
N SER A 38 6.44 6.66 16.89
CA SER A 38 5.80 7.56 15.95
C SER A 38 4.56 6.89 15.38
N ILE A 39 3.40 7.48 15.64
CA ILE A 39 2.11 7.00 15.16
C ILE A 39 1.67 7.86 13.98
N VAL A 40 1.32 7.21 12.87
CA VAL A 40 0.74 7.85 11.70
C VAL A 40 -0.76 7.56 11.69
N ARG A 41 -1.60 8.60 11.61
CA ARG A 41 -3.06 8.47 11.53
C ARG A 41 -3.61 9.13 10.29
N ILE A 42 -4.55 8.47 9.65
CA ILE A 42 -5.34 8.99 8.53
C ILE A 42 -6.72 8.37 8.60
N MET A 43 -7.75 9.20 8.65
CA MET A 43 -9.09 8.77 9.04
C MET A 43 -9.04 7.96 10.36
N GLU A 44 -9.69 6.80 10.39
CA GLU A 44 -9.68 5.86 11.52
C GLU A 44 -8.44 4.93 11.50
N SER A 45 -7.67 4.92 10.41
CA SER A 45 -6.48 4.08 10.26
C SER A 45 -5.33 4.60 11.10
N THR A 46 -4.72 3.71 11.87
CA THR A 46 -3.56 3.99 12.71
C THR A 46 -2.43 3.04 12.35
N PHE A 47 -1.25 3.60 12.07
CA PHE A 47 -0.04 2.86 11.72
C PHE A 47 1.10 3.22 12.66
N HIS A 48 1.90 2.23 13.02
CA HIS A 48 3.16 2.41 13.73
C HIS A 48 4.28 2.60 12.71
N ASN A 49 5.17 3.55 12.99
CA ASN A 49 6.31 3.78 12.12
C ASN A 49 7.32 2.63 12.27
N SER A 50 7.69 1.98 11.17
CA SER A 50 8.65 0.87 11.22
C SER A 50 10.12 1.30 11.29
N PHE A 51 10.39 2.62 11.23
CA PHE A 51 11.74 3.21 11.30
C PHE A 51 12.74 2.69 10.25
N GLU A 52 12.24 2.16 9.14
CA GLU A 52 13.08 1.66 8.05
C GLU A 52 13.73 2.80 7.28
N TYR A 53 14.99 2.59 6.87
CA TYR A 53 15.72 3.61 6.12
C TYR A 53 15.27 3.66 4.66
N ILE A 54 14.50 4.69 4.32
CA ILE A 54 13.95 4.88 2.96
C ILE A 54 14.89 5.73 2.06
N GLY A 55 15.93 6.33 2.63
CA GLY A 55 16.88 7.18 1.92
C GLY A 55 16.39 8.60 1.62
N ASN A 56 17.29 9.42 1.07
CA ASN A 56 16.99 10.78 0.63
C ASN A 56 16.49 10.79 -0.82
N THR A 57 15.23 10.40 -1.01
CA THR A 57 14.59 10.34 -2.32
C THR A 57 13.72 11.56 -2.58
N GLY A 58 13.50 11.90 -3.86
CA GLY A 58 12.56 12.97 -4.25
C GLY A 58 11.16 12.77 -3.66
N ARG A 59 10.48 13.88 -3.38
CA ARG A 59 9.11 13.90 -2.84
C ARG A 59 8.09 13.96 -3.96
N LEU A 60 7.01 13.18 -3.82
CA LEU A 60 5.86 13.28 -4.71
C LEU A 60 5.13 14.60 -4.44
N VAL A 61 4.72 15.30 -5.49
CA VAL A 61 3.83 16.45 -5.34
C VAL A 61 2.43 15.92 -5.03
N ILE A 62 1.99 16.12 -3.80
CA ILE A 62 0.69 15.64 -3.32
C ILE A 62 -0.41 16.51 -3.93
N THR A 63 -1.41 15.85 -4.51
CA THR A 63 -2.61 16.45 -5.10
C THR A 63 -3.86 15.94 -4.39
N PRO A 64 -5.03 16.57 -4.56
CA PRO A 64 -6.29 16.04 -4.01
C PRO A 64 -6.62 14.61 -4.50
N LEU A 65 -6.11 14.19 -5.65
CA LEU A 65 -6.24 12.81 -6.11
C LEU A 65 -5.36 11.86 -5.29
N THR A 66 -4.12 12.25 -5.03
CA THR A 66 -3.17 11.50 -4.18
C THR A 66 -3.71 11.34 -2.76
N ASP A 67 -4.27 12.41 -2.16
CA ASP A 67 -4.87 12.36 -0.82
C ASP A 67 -6.01 11.34 -0.75
N ARG A 68 -6.90 11.34 -1.75
CA ARG A 68 -7.97 10.34 -1.84
C ARG A 68 -7.42 8.93 -1.97
N CYS A 69 -6.37 8.73 -2.75
CA CYS A 69 -5.70 7.43 -2.82
C CYS A 69 -5.11 7.01 -1.46
N TYR A 70 -4.52 7.93 -0.70
CA TYR A 70 -3.98 7.62 0.64
C TYR A 70 -5.07 7.14 1.59
N ILE A 71 -6.22 7.82 1.59
CA ILE A 71 -7.37 7.42 2.41
C ILE A 71 -7.82 6.00 2.06
N THR A 72 -8.08 5.73 0.78
CA THR A 72 -8.56 4.42 0.32
C THR A 72 -7.57 3.31 0.62
N LEU A 73 -6.28 3.53 0.35
CA LEU A 73 -5.24 2.51 0.60
C LEU A 73 -5.06 2.26 2.10
N SER A 74 -5.12 3.30 2.92
CA SER A 74 -4.98 3.17 4.38
C SER A 74 -6.15 2.41 5.00
N GLN A 75 -7.37 2.69 4.53
CA GLN A 75 -8.56 1.94 4.93
C GLN A 75 -8.48 0.48 4.50
N ALA A 76 -8.05 0.20 3.26
CA ALA A 76 -7.86 -1.17 2.78
C ALA A 76 -6.88 -1.96 3.66
N LEU A 77 -5.76 -1.35 4.04
CA LEU A 77 -4.77 -1.97 4.94
C LEU A 77 -5.36 -2.27 6.33
N THR A 78 -6.17 -1.35 6.87
CA THR A 78 -6.84 -1.55 8.17
C THR A 78 -7.80 -2.74 8.13
N LEU A 79 -8.38 -3.01 6.96
CA LEU A 79 -9.26 -4.14 6.70
C LEU A 79 -8.50 -5.42 6.29
N ASN A 80 -7.17 -5.43 6.35
CA ASN A 80 -6.31 -6.52 5.88
C ASN A 80 -6.60 -6.92 4.42
N MET A 81 -6.76 -5.90 3.57
CA MET A 81 -6.96 -6.04 2.13
C MET A 81 -5.76 -5.44 1.36
N GLY A 82 -5.52 -5.96 0.16
CA GLY A 82 -4.59 -5.32 -0.77
C GLY A 82 -5.16 -4.05 -1.39
N GLY A 83 -4.29 -3.26 -2.03
CA GLY A 83 -4.68 -2.05 -2.75
C GLY A 83 -4.49 -2.18 -4.26
N ALA A 84 -5.42 -1.64 -5.05
CA ALA A 84 -5.34 -1.71 -6.51
C ALA A 84 -5.53 -0.34 -7.21
N PRO A 85 -4.60 0.63 -7.06
CA PRO A 85 -4.67 1.87 -7.82
C PRO A 85 -4.69 1.61 -9.34
N ALA A 86 -5.68 2.15 -10.03
CA ALA A 86 -5.87 1.99 -11.47
C ALA A 86 -6.09 3.34 -12.16
N GLY A 87 -5.60 3.48 -13.39
CA GLY A 87 -5.72 4.70 -14.17
C GLY A 87 -4.68 4.77 -15.29
N PRO A 88 -4.71 5.81 -16.15
CA PRO A 88 -3.80 5.93 -17.29
C PRO A 88 -2.32 5.90 -16.91
N ALA A 89 -1.45 5.58 -17.88
CA ALA A 89 0.00 5.65 -17.68
C ALA A 89 0.44 7.07 -17.29
N GLY A 90 1.45 7.18 -16.43
CA GLY A 90 2.00 8.46 -15.98
C GLY A 90 1.17 9.22 -14.92
N THR A 91 0.11 8.61 -14.37
CA THR A 91 -0.73 9.23 -13.32
C THR A 91 -0.20 9.04 -11.89
N GLY A 92 1.02 8.52 -11.73
CA GLY A 92 1.67 8.43 -10.42
C GLY A 92 1.16 7.29 -9.50
N LYS A 93 0.56 6.22 -10.05
CA LYS A 93 -0.01 5.12 -9.27
C LYS A 93 1.02 4.45 -8.35
N THR A 94 2.14 4.04 -8.92
CA THR A 94 3.25 3.37 -8.23
C THR A 94 3.92 4.34 -7.26
N GLU A 95 4.11 5.58 -7.68
CA GLU A 95 4.67 6.66 -6.89
C GLU A 95 3.80 6.99 -5.66
N THR A 96 2.47 6.92 -5.80
CA THR A 96 1.52 7.10 -4.72
C THR A 96 1.66 6.01 -3.66
N VAL A 97 1.76 4.74 -4.06
CA VAL A 97 1.98 3.63 -3.10
C VAL A 97 3.33 3.79 -2.40
N LYS A 98 4.39 4.14 -3.15
CA LYS A 98 5.73 4.38 -2.58
C LYS A 98 5.75 5.54 -1.60
N ASP A 99 5.08 6.64 -1.92
CA ASP A 99 5.07 7.81 -1.05
C ASP A 99 4.20 7.60 0.20
N LEU A 100 3.09 6.83 0.09
CA LEU A 100 2.32 6.38 1.25
C LEU A 100 3.15 5.49 2.19
N GLY A 101 3.83 4.47 1.64
CA GLY A 101 4.70 3.58 2.42
C GLY A 101 5.82 4.35 3.10
N ARG A 102 6.44 5.32 2.39
CA ARG A 102 7.40 6.25 2.99
C ARG A 102 6.80 7.09 4.10
N GLY A 103 5.57 7.56 3.91
CA GLY A 103 4.82 8.31 4.91
C GLY A 103 4.58 7.52 6.19
N ILE A 104 4.44 6.19 6.10
CA ILE A 104 4.28 5.29 7.24
C ILE A 104 5.63 4.81 7.79
N GLY A 105 6.70 4.83 6.99
CA GLY A 105 8.01 4.32 7.38
C GLY A 105 8.24 2.86 7.00
N ILE A 106 7.54 2.36 5.98
CA ILE A 106 7.68 0.99 5.46
C ILE A 106 8.28 1.03 4.04
N PRO A 107 9.29 0.20 3.73
CA PRO A 107 9.85 0.12 2.39
C PRO A 107 8.86 -0.51 1.42
N VAL A 108 8.75 0.11 0.24
CA VAL A 108 7.92 -0.40 -0.87
C VAL A 108 8.83 -0.92 -1.98
N TYR A 109 8.81 -2.23 -2.17
CA TYR A 109 9.51 -2.92 -3.27
C TYR A 109 8.61 -2.94 -4.50
N VAL A 110 9.08 -2.34 -5.59
CA VAL A 110 8.34 -2.30 -6.86
C VAL A 110 8.80 -3.46 -7.74
N PHE A 111 7.85 -4.27 -8.19
CA PHE A 111 8.06 -5.34 -9.15
C PHE A 111 7.39 -4.97 -10.46
N ASN A 112 8.18 -4.75 -11.51
CA ASN A 112 7.62 -4.46 -12.83
C ASN A 112 7.15 -5.76 -13.48
N CYS A 113 5.84 -5.91 -13.64
CA CYS A 113 5.25 -7.14 -14.15
C CYS A 113 5.38 -7.25 -15.66
N SER A 114 5.64 -8.47 -16.12
CA SER A 114 5.74 -8.80 -17.53
C SER A 114 5.22 -10.22 -17.80
N GLU A 115 5.07 -10.56 -19.08
CA GLU A 115 4.62 -11.89 -19.51
C GLU A 115 5.63 -13.01 -19.19
N GLN A 116 6.85 -12.68 -18.77
CA GLN A 116 7.89 -13.63 -18.36
C GLN A 116 7.82 -13.98 -16.86
N MET A 117 6.99 -13.28 -16.09
CA MET A 117 6.75 -13.60 -14.67
C MET A 117 6.08 -14.96 -14.56
N ASN A 118 6.67 -15.86 -13.76
CA ASN A 118 6.15 -17.19 -13.50
C ASN A 118 5.65 -17.32 -12.05
N VAL A 119 4.92 -18.42 -11.79
CA VAL A 119 4.29 -18.70 -10.49
C VAL A 119 5.33 -18.82 -9.39
N GLU A 120 6.49 -19.39 -9.68
CA GLU A 120 7.58 -19.63 -8.73
C GLU A 120 8.21 -18.31 -8.27
N SER A 121 8.48 -17.39 -9.19
CA SER A 121 9.05 -16.08 -8.86
C SER A 121 8.08 -15.25 -8.01
N MET A 122 6.80 -15.26 -8.38
CA MET A 122 5.75 -14.55 -7.63
C MET A 122 5.59 -15.14 -6.22
N SER A 123 5.59 -16.47 -6.11
CA SER A 123 5.58 -17.15 -4.83
C SER A 123 6.76 -16.72 -3.96
N ALA A 124 7.99 -16.79 -4.47
CA ALA A 124 9.18 -16.39 -3.73
C ALA A 124 9.12 -14.93 -3.24
N ILE A 125 8.63 -14.01 -4.08
CA ILE A 125 8.44 -12.61 -3.71
C ILE A 125 7.43 -12.48 -2.57
N TYR A 126 6.25 -13.11 -2.66
CA TYR A 126 5.24 -13.05 -1.59
C TYR A 126 5.72 -13.66 -0.28
N LYS A 127 6.46 -14.78 -0.34
CA LYS A 127 7.07 -15.39 0.86
C LYS A 127 8.07 -14.44 1.51
N GLY A 128 8.90 -13.77 0.71
CA GLY A 128 9.88 -12.80 1.20
C GLY A 128 9.19 -11.59 1.86
N LEU A 129 8.23 -10.97 1.16
CA LEU A 129 7.48 -9.83 1.67
C LEU A 129 6.75 -10.15 2.98
N SER A 130 6.11 -11.32 3.08
CA SER A 130 5.35 -11.74 4.25
C SER A 130 6.21 -11.94 5.50
N GLN A 131 7.44 -12.44 5.32
CA GLN A 131 8.37 -12.68 6.42
C GLN A 131 9.12 -11.42 6.86
N VAL A 132 9.31 -10.46 5.95
CA VAL A 132 9.96 -9.17 6.27
C VAL A 132 8.94 -8.15 6.78
N GLY A 133 7.68 -8.25 6.36
CA GLY A 133 6.66 -7.24 6.69
C GLY A 133 6.76 -5.98 5.83
N ALA A 134 7.38 -6.08 4.65
CA ALA A 134 7.50 -4.98 3.71
C ALA A 134 6.33 -4.90 2.74
N TRP A 135 6.25 -3.82 1.98
CA TRP A 135 5.21 -3.65 0.98
C TRP A 135 5.69 -4.03 -0.41
N GLY A 136 4.88 -4.80 -1.14
CA GLY A 136 5.08 -5.10 -2.55
C GLY A 136 4.14 -4.29 -3.42
N CYS A 137 4.67 -3.55 -4.40
CA CYS A 137 3.89 -2.88 -5.43
C CYS A 137 4.18 -3.53 -6.78
N PHE A 138 3.22 -4.28 -7.29
CA PHE A 138 3.32 -4.98 -8.57
C PHE A 138 2.82 -4.05 -9.68
N ASP A 139 3.76 -3.41 -10.36
CA ASP A 139 3.50 -2.42 -11.38
C ASP A 139 3.06 -3.10 -12.68
N GLU A 140 2.04 -2.56 -13.33
CA GLU A 140 1.50 -3.13 -14.57
C GLU A 140 1.06 -4.60 -14.44
N PHE A 141 0.40 -4.94 -13.33
CA PHE A 141 0.05 -6.31 -12.95
C PHE A 141 -0.74 -7.07 -14.03
N ASN A 142 -1.54 -6.35 -14.82
CA ASN A 142 -2.29 -6.85 -15.96
C ASN A 142 -1.43 -7.22 -17.21
N ARG A 143 -0.09 -7.27 -17.08
CA ARG A 143 0.84 -7.85 -18.08
C ARG A 143 1.20 -9.31 -17.80
N ILE A 144 0.81 -9.82 -16.64
CA ILE A 144 1.00 -11.23 -16.31
C ILE A 144 0.01 -12.05 -17.14
N ARG A 145 0.48 -13.19 -17.67
CA ARG A 145 -0.36 -14.12 -18.42
C ARG A 145 -1.48 -14.65 -17.53
N ILE A 146 -2.66 -14.85 -18.10
CA ILE A 146 -3.87 -15.20 -17.33
C ILE A 146 -3.74 -16.54 -16.59
N GLU A 147 -2.95 -17.48 -17.14
CA GLU A 147 -2.68 -18.78 -16.52
C GLU A 147 -1.87 -18.63 -15.22
N VAL A 148 -0.94 -17.69 -15.19
CA VAL A 148 -0.13 -17.39 -13.99
C VAL A 148 -0.96 -16.57 -12.99
N LEU A 149 -1.76 -15.62 -13.49
CA LEU A 149 -2.58 -14.71 -12.70
C LEU A 149 -3.54 -15.45 -11.76
N SER A 150 -4.17 -16.52 -12.26
CA SER A 150 -5.10 -17.34 -11.46
C SER A 150 -4.42 -17.96 -10.22
N VAL A 151 -3.19 -18.44 -10.36
CA VAL A 151 -2.44 -19.03 -9.25
C VAL A 151 -1.93 -17.94 -8.30
N VAL A 152 -1.44 -16.82 -8.85
CA VAL A 152 -0.99 -15.66 -8.10
C VAL A 152 -2.10 -15.06 -7.23
N ALA A 153 -3.34 -14.99 -7.73
CA ALA A 153 -4.49 -14.52 -6.96
C ALA A 153 -4.73 -15.40 -5.71
N THR A 154 -4.55 -16.71 -5.84
CA THR A 154 -4.64 -17.66 -4.73
C THR A 154 -3.51 -17.43 -3.71
N GLN A 155 -2.28 -17.17 -4.17
CA GLN A 155 -1.14 -16.86 -3.31
C GLN A 155 -1.36 -15.59 -2.48
N VAL A 156 -1.77 -14.48 -3.12
CA VAL A 156 -2.08 -13.23 -2.42
C VAL A 156 -3.23 -13.42 -1.42
N THR A 157 -4.27 -14.15 -1.82
CA THR A 157 -5.40 -14.44 -0.94
C THR A 157 -4.97 -15.20 0.31
N CYS A 158 -4.01 -16.12 0.19
CA CYS A 158 -3.45 -16.83 1.34
C CYS A 158 -2.85 -15.86 2.37
N VAL A 159 -2.00 -14.94 1.91
CA VAL A 159 -1.37 -13.92 2.76
C VAL A 159 -2.43 -13.02 3.40
N LEU A 160 -3.39 -12.51 2.61
CA LEU A 160 -4.44 -11.61 3.12
C LEU A 160 -5.36 -12.31 4.14
N ASN A 161 -5.69 -13.59 3.94
CA ASN A 161 -6.48 -14.35 4.89
C ASN A 161 -5.72 -14.59 6.19
N ALA A 162 -4.42 -14.87 6.12
CA ALA A 162 -3.56 -15.01 7.30
C ALA A 162 -3.50 -13.70 8.12
N LEU A 163 -3.43 -12.55 7.45
CA LEU A 163 -3.52 -11.23 8.10
C LEU A 163 -4.88 -11.02 8.78
N LYS A 164 -5.99 -11.35 8.11
CA LYS A 164 -7.36 -11.19 8.65
C LYS A 164 -7.56 -11.95 9.95
N ILE A 165 -7.04 -13.18 10.05
CA ILE A 165 -7.12 -14.00 11.26
C ILE A 165 -6.01 -13.70 12.28
N ARG A 166 -5.12 -12.74 11.98
CA ARG A 166 -3.97 -12.35 12.80
C ARG A 166 -3.07 -13.54 13.14
N ALA A 167 -2.82 -14.40 12.16
CA ALA A 167 -1.94 -15.54 12.33
C ALA A 167 -0.49 -15.09 12.56
N SER A 168 0.26 -15.81 13.39
CA SER A 168 1.71 -15.62 13.52
C SER A 168 2.48 -16.36 12.43
N GLU A 169 1.90 -17.44 11.89
CA GLU A 169 2.46 -18.29 10.84
C GLU A 169 1.35 -18.77 9.90
N PHE A 170 1.67 -19.06 8.64
CA PHE A 170 0.72 -19.55 7.65
C PHE A 170 1.40 -20.47 6.63
N ASP A 171 0.62 -21.39 6.06
CA ASP A 171 1.07 -22.23 4.95
C ASP A 171 0.88 -21.50 3.62
N MET A 172 1.93 -21.38 2.81
CA MET A 172 1.81 -20.90 1.44
C MET A 172 2.48 -21.85 0.47
N MET A 173 1.63 -22.61 -0.24
CA MET A 173 2.07 -23.61 -1.22
C MET A 173 2.93 -24.71 -0.58
N GLY A 174 2.55 -25.18 0.62
CA GLY A 174 3.23 -26.26 1.34
C GLY A 174 4.44 -25.83 2.19
N ASP A 175 4.79 -24.55 2.18
CA ASP A 175 5.81 -23.99 3.06
C ASP A 175 5.16 -23.24 4.23
N GLN A 176 5.54 -23.60 5.45
CA GLN A 176 5.16 -22.86 6.66
C GLN A 176 6.03 -21.64 6.85
N LEU A 177 5.41 -20.46 6.96
CA LEU A 177 6.09 -19.17 6.95
C LEU A 177 5.64 -18.31 8.13
N LYS A 178 6.58 -17.59 8.73
CA LYS A 178 6.23 -16.52 9.67
C LYS A 178 5.55 -15.36 8.96
N LEU A 179 4.55 -14.78 9.61
CA LEU A 179 3.85 -13.61 9.11
C LEU A 179 4.21 -12.38 9.95
N VAL A 180 4.73 -11.35 9.29
CA VAL A 180 4.89 -10.03 9.88
C VAL A 180 3.69 -9.17 9.46
N PRO A 181 2.82 -8.73 10.40
CA PRO A 181 1.53 -8.10 10.08
C PRO A 181 1.60 -6.80 9.27
N THR A 182 2.77 -6.18 9.15
CA THR A 182 2.96 -4.95 8.38
C THR A 182 3.02 -5.17 6.87
N VAL A 183 3.06 -6.42 6.41
CA VAL A 183 3.10 -6.74 4.97
C VAL A 183 1.89 -6.14 4.24
N GLY A 184 2.15 -5.53 3.09
CA GLY A 184 1.14 -4.90 2.25
C GLY A 184 1.31 -5.32 0.80
N MET A 185 0.22 -5.69 0.13
CA MET A 185 0.24 -6.12 -1.26
C MET A 185 -0.56 -5.13 -2.11
N PHE A 186 0.12 -4.52 -3.08
CA PHE A 186 -0.47 -3.52 -3.95
C PHE A 186 -0.24 -3.89 -5.41
N ILE A 187 -1.24 -3.69 -6.24
CA ILE A 187 -1.13 -3.85 -7.69
C ILE A 187 -1.43 -2.53 -8.36
N THR A 188 -0.78 -2.23 -9.49
CA THR A 188 -1.17 -1.10 -10.32
C THR A 188 -1.65 -1.58 -11.68
N MET A 189 -2.63 -0.87 -12.23
CA MET A 189 -3.22 -1.23 -13.51
C MET A 189 -3.36 -0.03 -14.43
N ASN A 190 -3.07 -0.28 -15.71
CA ASN A 190 -3.39 0.59 -16.83
C ASN A 190 -4.56 -0.03 -17.60
N PRO A 191 -5.82 0.31 -17.27
CA PRO A 191 -6.99 -0.21 -17.99
C PRO A 191 -7.04 0.36 -19.43
N GLY A 192 -7.63 -0.41 -20.35
CA GLY A 192 -7.91 0.04 -21.72
C GLY A 192 -6.75 0.00 -22.72
N TYR A 193 -5.58 -0.52 -22.33
CA TYR A 193 -4.48 -0.78 -23.27
C TYR A 193 -4.60 -2.17 -23.90
N ALA A 194 -4.31 -2.27 -25.20
CA ALA A 194 -4.29 -3.56 -25.91
C ALA A 194 -3.23 -4.51 -25.30
N GLY A 195 -3.56 -5.80 -25.22
CA GLY A 195 -2.67 -6.83 -24.65
C GLY A 195 -2.64 -6.89 -23.12
N ARG A 196 -3.66 -6.33 -22.44
CA ARG A 196 -3.80 -6.39 -20.98
C ARG A 196 -4.89 -7.39 -20.57
N THR A 197 -4.61 -8.18 -19.54
CA THR A 197 -5.54 -9.17 -18.98
C THR A 197 -6.56 -8.51 -18.03
N GLU A 198 -7.79 -9.00 -18.02
CA GLU A 198 -8.73 -8.70 -16.94
C GLU A 198 -8.33 -9.50 -15.69
N LEU A 199 -8.51 -8.91 -14.51
CA LEU A 199 -8.21 -9.58 -13.26
C LEU A 199 -9.33 -10.57 -12.88
N PRO A 200 -8.97 -11.75 -12.36
CA PRO A 200 -9.91 -12.68 -11.75
C PRO A 200 -10.43 -12.19 -10.39
#